data_AF-A0A0L6UI38-F1
#
_entry.id   AF-A0A0L6UI38-F1
#
_cell.length_a   1.000
_cell.length_b   1.000
_cell.length_c   1.000
_cell.angle_alpha   90.00
_cell.angle_beta   90.00
_cell.angle_gamma   90.00
#
_symmetry.space_group_name_H-M   'P 1'
#
loop_
_entity.id
_entity.type
_entity.pdbx_description
1 polymer ?
#
loop_
_entity_poly.entity_id
_entity_poly.type
_entity_poly.pdbx_seq_one_letter_code
_entity_poly.pdbx_strand_id
1 'polypeptide(L)'
;MSTHNTNQGSSQTHYSVIRGNHRREPNLISCLNSDGESSKWKETGPTIDSTGATCYWKTDDPETQLLADKWKRTLGKTAAKLLGLSDDPADEDWRVQELPKNYKLYRHIKGQREDVYLLGNNTTNLFLYYRSRALIA
;
A
#
# COMPACT_ATOMS: atom_id res chain seq x y z
N MET A 1 1.21 25.81 -29.09
CA MET A 1 1.01 24.39 -28.77
C MET A 1 2.35 23.71 -28.95
N SER A 2 3.06 23.40 -27.86
CA SER A 2 4.40 22.82 -27.93
C SER A 2 4.52 21.68 -26.90
N THR A 3 4.36 20.48 -27.43
CA THR A 3 4.91 19.17 -27.03
C THR A 3 5.47 19.02 -25.61
N HIS A 4 4.70 18.34 -24.75
CA HIS A 4 5.22 17.72 -23.53
C HIS A 4 6.06 16.48 -23.89
N ASN A 5 7.38 16.56 -23.64
CA ASN A 5 8.25 15.39 -23.54
C ASN A 5 8.01 14.72 -22.18
N THR A 6 7.19 13.68 -22.12
CA THR A 6 7.22 12.72 -21.02
C THR A 6 8.43 11.81 -21.21
N ASN A 7 9.50 12.06 -20.45
CA ASN A 7 10.61 11.13 -20.30
C ASN A 7 10.09 9.84 -19.64
N GLN A 8 9.62 8.90 -20.46
CA GLN A 8 9.33 7.53 -20.06
C GLN A 8 10.66 6.79 -19.86
N GLY A 9 11.15 6.78 -18.62
CA GLY A 9 12.27 5.91 -18.22
C GLY A 9 11.80 4.46 -18.08
N SER A 10 12.47 3.54 -18.76
CA SER A 10 12.04 2.16 -18.97
C SER A 10 12.27 1.21 -17.78
N SER A 11 11.16 0.61 -17.32
CA SER A 11 11.00 -0.85 -17.18
C SER A 11 9.50 -1.15 -17.39
N GLN A 12 9.06 -0.98 -18.65
CA GLN A 12 7.65 -0.84 -19.06
C GLN A 12 6.76 -2.08 -18.81
N THR A 13 7.30 -3.21 -18.35
CA THR A 13 6.51 -4.45 -18.24
C THR A 13 5.73 -4.56 -16.93
N HIS A 14 6.15 -3.89 -15.84
CA HIS A 14 5.60 -4.16 -14.50
C HIS A 14 5.12 -2.92 -13.72
N TYR A 15 5.61 -1.73 -14.03
CA TYR A 15 5.19 -0.50 -13.37
C TYR A 15 5.23 0.70 -14.30
N SER A 16 4.47 1.75 -13.96
CA SER A 16 4.55 3.06 -14.58
C SER A 16 4.87 4.12 -13.52
N VAL A 17 5.43 5.24 -13.97
CA VAL A 17 5.79 6.37 -13.11
C VAL A 17 5.19 7.65 -13.70
N ILE A 18 4.53 8.44 -12.85
CA ILE A 18 4.11 9.81 -13.14
C ILE A 18 4.87 10.71 -12.18
N ARG A 19 5.72 11.58 -12.72
CA ARG A 19 6.47 12.56 -11.91
C ARG A 19 5.60 13.77 -11.62
N GLY A 20 5.71 14.32 -10.41
CA GLY A 20 5.13 15.62 -10.10
C GLY A 20 5.81 16.72 -10.91
N ASN A 21 5.06 17.74 -11.35
CA ASN A 21 5.62 18.86 -12.10
C ASN A 21 6.43 19.81 -11.20
N HIS A 22 6.22 19.74 -9.89
CA HIS A 22 6.88 20.58 -8.88
C HIS A 22 7.37 19.73 -7.71
N ARG A 23 8.38 20.21 -6.96
CA ARG A 23 8.97 19.50 -5.82
C ARG A 23 7.96 19.09 -4.73
N ARG A 24 6.80 19.75 -4.66
CA ARG A 24 5.73 19.46 -3.70
C ARG A 24 4.65 18.51 -4.24
N GLU A 25 4.65 18.24 -5.55
CA GLU A 25 3.71 17.30 -6.15
C GLU A 25 4.25 15.88 -6.01
N PRO A 26 3.39 14.91 -5.69
CA PRO A 26 3.85 13.55 -5.47
C PRO A 26 4.29 12.90 -6.78
N ASN A 27 5.39 12.16 -6.72
CA ASN A 27 5.78 11.19 -7.73
C ASN A 27 4.99 9.90 -7.49
N LEU A 28 4.23 9.46 -8.48
CA LEU A 28 3.34 8.31 -8.39
C LEU A 28 3.94 7.11 -9.11
N ILE A 29 3.98 5.97 -8.42
CA ILE A 29 4.34 4.67 -8.98
C ILE A 29 3.07 3.82 -9.04
N SER A 30 2.82 3.20 -10.18
CA SER A 30 1.64 2.34 -10.39
C SER A 30 2.07 0.96 -10.82
N CYS A 31 1.55 -0.08 -10.17
CA CYS A 31 1.77 -1.47 -10.57
C CYS A 31 0.91 -1.79 -11.80
N LEU A 32 1.52 -2.25 -12.89
CA LEU A 32 0.82 -2.60 -14.13
C LEU A 32 0.26 -4.03 -14.09
N ASN A 33 0.92 -4.91 -13.32
CA ASN A 33 0.50 -6.29 -13.14
C ASN A 33 0.17 -6.55 -11.67
N SER A 34 -0.75 -7.47 -11.43
CA SER A 34 -1.04 -7.97 -10.10
C SER A 34 -1.43 -9.43 -10.16
N ASP A 35 -0.92 -10.19 -9.20
CA ASP A 35 -1.31 -11.58 -8.90
C ASP A 35 -2.49 -11.65 -7.92
N GLY A 36 -3.16 -10.52 -7.67
CA GLY A 36 -4.27 -10.45 -6.72
C GLY A 36 -5.53 -11.17 -7.22
N GLU A 37 -6.19 -11.83 -6.28
CA GLU A 37 -7.43 -12.58 -6.42
C GLU A 37 -8.43 -12.09 -5.36
N SER A 38 -9.52 -11.46 -5.79
CA SER A 38 -10.55 -10.95 -4.88
C SER A 38 -11.28 -12.06 -4.10
N SER A 39 -11.19 -13.31 -4.56
CA SER A 39 -11.67 -14.49 -3.83
C SER A 39 -10.92 -14.73 -2.50
N LYS A 40 -9.76 -14.08 -2.30
CA LYS A 40 -8.96 -14.14 -1.06
C LYS A 40 -9.34 -13.08 -0.03
N TRP A 41 -10.24 -12.17 -0.39
CA TRP A 41 -10.72 -11.14 0.51
C TRP A 41 -11.53 -11.73 1.65
N LYS A 42 -11.50 -11.05 2.80
CA LYS A 42 -12.31 -11.41 3.96
C LYS A 42 -13.64 -10.68 3.91
N GLU A 43 -14.68 -11.38 4.33
CA GLU A 43 -15.96 -10.77 4.67
C GLU A 43 -15.74 -9.82 5.86
N THR A 44 -16.41 -8.66 5.82
CA THR A 44 -16.31 -7.64 6.86
C THR A 44 -17.34 -7.89 7.94
N GLY A 45 -17.04 -7.42 9.16
CA GLY A 45 -17.91 -7.57 10.32
C GLY A 45 -17.39 -8.58 11.35
N PRO A 46 -18.25 -8.97 12.31
CA PRO A 46 -17.88 -9.85 13.40
C PRO A 46 -17.69 -11.30 12.92
N THR A 47 -16.63 -11.94 13.40
CA THR A 47 -16.32 -13.35 13.18
C THR A 47 -15.90 -13.98 14.49
N ILE A 48 -16.21 -15.24 14.72
CA ILE A 48 -15.73 -15.99 15.89
C ILE A 48 -14.50 -16.77 15.48
N ASP A 49 -13.39 -16.59 16.19
CA ASP A 49 -12.18 -17.35 15.94
C ASP A 49 -12.19 -18.74 16.62
N SER A 50 -11.17 -19.54 16.36
CA SER A 50 -11.03 -20.90 16.93
C SER A 50 -10.93 -20.92 18.46
N THR A 51 -10.66 -19.78 19.10
CA THR A 51 -10.61 -19.64 20.57
C THR A 51 -11.94 -19.19 21.16
N GLY A 52 -12.98 -19.01 20.33
CA GLY A 52 -14.29 -18.50 20.74
C GLY A 52 -14.34 -16.98 20.92
N ALA A 53 -13.29 -16.26 20.53
CA ALA A 53 -13.24 -14.81 20.66
C ALA A 53 -13.86 -14.13 19.44
N THR A 54 -14.61 -13.04 19.69
CA THR A 54 -15.12 -12.18 18.63
C THR A 54 -14.01 -11.32 18.06
N CYS A 55 -13.84 -11.42 16.75
CA CYS A 55 -12.91 -10.64 15.95
C CYS A 55 -13.69 -9.82 14.91
N TYR A 56 -13.17 -8.66 14.54
CA TYR A 56 -13.79 -7.80 13.54
C TYR A 56 -12.84 -7.58 12.37
N TRP A 57 -13.33 -7.83 11.16
CA TRP A 57 -12.68 -7.41 9.93
C TRP A 57 -13.30 -6.10 9.46
N LYS A 58 -12.47 -5.07 9.33
CA LYS A 58 -12.86 -3.76 8.81
C LYS A 58 -12.03 -3.43 7.57
N THR A 59 -12.65 -2.77 6.62
CA THR A 59 -12.02 -2.22 5.42
C THR A 59 -12.89 -1.08 4.92
N ASP A 60 -12.31 -0.21 4.09
CA ASP A 60 -12.98 0.90 3.40
C ASP A 60 -13.54 2.00 4.33
N ASP A 61 -13.39 1.84 5.65
CA ASP A 61 -13.68 2.89 6.64
C ASP A 61 -12.58 3.97 6.64
N PRO A 62 -12.88 5.19 7.13
CA PRO A 62 -11.94 6.32 7.10
C PRO A 62 -10.58 6.01 7.74
N GLU A 63 -10.55 5.20 8.80
CA GLU A 63 -9.31 4.87 9.50
C GLU A 63 -8.47 3.86 8.70
N THR A 64 -9.11 2.88 8.05
CA THR A 64 -8.41 2.01 7.08
C THR A 64 -7.86 2.81 5.89
N GLN A 65 -8.60 3.80 5.39
CA GLN A 65 -8.13 4.65 4.28
C GLN A 65 -6.88 5.47 4.68
N LEU A 66 -6.86 6.06 5.88
CA LEU A 66 -5.69 6.77 6.41
C LEU A 66 -4.46 5.84 6.52
N LEU A 67 -4.65 4.60 6.96
CA LEU A 67 -3.58 3.60 7.00
C LEU A 67 -3.09 3.24 5.61
N ALA A 68 -4.01 3.06 4.64
CA ALA A 68 -3.67 2.79 3.26
C ALA A 68 -2.84 3.92 2.64
N ASP A 69 -3.20 5.19 2.88
CA ASP A 69 -2.45 6.33 2.38
C ASP A 69 -1.04 6.42 2.98
N LYS A 70 -0.91 6.14 4.28
CA LYS A 70 0.41 6.06 4.95
C LYS A 70 1.26 4.94 4.35
N TRP A 71 0.66 3.78 4.08
CA TRP A 71 1.33 2.66 3.44
C TRP A 71 1.74 2.98 2.01
N LYS A 72 0.86 3.58 1.20
CA LYS A 72 1.16 4.03 -0.17
C LYS A 72 2.38 4.94 -0.23
N ARG A 73 2.53 5.89 0.71
CA ARG A 73 3.72 6.74 0.83
C ARG A 73 4.98 5.93 1.19
N THR A 74 4.87 5.05 2.19
CA THR A 74 6.01 4.23 2.65
C THR A 74 6.51 3.29 1.56
N LEU A 75 5.59 2.62 0.88
CA LEU A 75 5.87 1.75 -0.26
C LEU A 75 6.44 2.55 -1.43
N GLY A 76 5.89 3.73 -1.72
CA GLY A 76 6.37 4.61 -2.78
C GLY A 76 7.83 4.99 -2.60
N LYS A 77 8.20 5.49 -1.40
CA LYS A 77 9.60 5.82 -1.07
C LYS A 77 10.53 4.62 -1.17
N THR A 78 10.09 3.47 -0.67
CA THR A 78 10.89 2.23 -0.71
C THR A 78 11.08 1.76 -2.15
N ALA A 79 10.02 1.74 -2.96
CA ALA A 79 10.07 1.36 -4.36
C ALA A 79 10.94 2.33 -5.17
N ALA A 80 10.81 3.64 -4.95
CA ALA A 80 11.65 4.64 -5.62
C ALA A 80 13.14 4.41 -5.36
N LYS A 81 13.51 4.09 -4.12
CA LYS A 81 14.88 3.73 -3.76
C LYS A 81 15.34 2.45 -4.48
N LEU A 82 14.56 1.39 -4.42
CA LEU A 82 14.92 0.08 -4.98
C LEU A 82 14.99 0.09 -6.51
N LEU A 83 14.15 0.89 -7.15
CA LEU A 83 14.10 1.04 -8.61
C LEU A 83 15.07 2.10 -9.14
N GLY A 84 15.89 2.73 -8.27
CA GLY A 84 16.83 3.78 -8.67
C GLY A 84 16.15 5.02 -9.25
N LEU A 85 14.92 5.31 -8.83
CA LEU A 85 14.13 6.44 -9.34
C LEU A 85 14.43 7.74 -8.61
N SER A 86 15.05 7.69 -7.44
CA SER A 86 15.38 8.86 -6.62
C SER A 86 16.73 8.69 -5.96
N ASP A 87 17.55 9.74 -6.04
CA ASP A 87 18.84 9.82 -5.36
C ASP A 87 18.66 10.09 -3.86
N ASP A 88 17.58 10.80 -3.49
CA ASP A 88 17.14 11.01 -2.11
C ASP A 88 15.61 10.86 -1.94
N PRO A 89 15.12 9.64 -1.70
CA PRO A 89 13.70 9.37 -1.52
C PRO A 89 13.13 9.95 -0.22
N ALA A 90 13.96 10.50 0.67
CA ALA A 90 13.48 11.19 1.87
C ALA A 90 13.00 12.62 1.54
N ASP A 91 13.68 13.30 0.60
CA ASP A 91 13.40 14.68 0.16
C ASP A 91 12.27 14.76 -0.89
N GLU A 92 12.07 13.69 -1.66
CA GLU A 92 11.00 13.60 -2.65
C GLU A 92 9.72 12.92 -2.10
N ASP A 93 8.54 13.39 -2.51
CA ASP A 93 7.25 12.80 -2.13
C ASP A 93 6.87 11.64 -3.07
N TRP A 94 7.39 10.46 -2.78
CA TRP A 94 7.08 9.24 -3.54
C TRP A 94 5.90 8.47 -2.95
N ARG A 95 4.96 8.07 -3.82
CA ARG A 95 3.77 7.32 -3.42
C ARG A 95 3.43 6.24 -4.44
N VAL A 96 2.92 5.12 -3.96
CA VAL A 96 2.15 4.21 -4.79
C VAL A 96 0.79 4.85 -5.08
N GLN A 97 0.36 4.90 -6.34
CA GLN A 97 -0.91 5.51 -6.72
C GLN A 97 -2.09 4.73 -6.10
N GLU A 98 -2.14 3.43 -6.41
CA GLU A 98 -3.15 2.51 -5.90
C GLU A 98 -2.51 1.20 -5.46
N LEU A 99 -3.14 0.53 -4.48
CA LEU A 99 -2.75 -0.84 -4.15
C LEU A 99 -2.88 -1.72 -5.41
N PRO A 100 -2.05 -2.77 -5.55
CA PRO A 100 -2.15 -3.67 -6.69
C PRO A 100 -3.59 -4.19 -6.86
N LYS A 101 -4.02 -4.36 -8.10
CA LYS A 101 -5.39 -4.81 -8.41
C LYS A 101 -5.74 -6.07 -7.62
N ASN A 102 -6.95 -6.14 -7.07
CA ASN A 102 -7.42 -7.26 -6.24
C ASN A 102 -6.64 -7.48 -4.94
N TYR A 103 -5.78 -6.55 -4.51
CA TYR A 103 -5.33 -6.48 -3.12
C TYR A 103 -6.17 -5.48 -2.35
N LYS A 104 -6.43 -5.77 -1.08
CA LYS A 104 -7.26 -4.94 -0.21
C LYS A 104 -6.71 -4.92 1.21
N LEU A 105 -6.66 -3.73 1.80
CA LEU A 105 -6.16 -3.52 3.16
C LEU A 105 -7.30 -3.73 4.15
N TYR A 106 -7.04 -4.51 5.20
CA TYR A 106 -7.97 -4.81 6.26
C TYR A 106 -7.37 -4.47 7.61
N ARG A 107 -8.21 -3.98 8.51
CA ARG A 107 -7.95 -3.96 9.94
C ARG A 107 -8.64 -5.15 10.58
N HIS A 108 -7.90 -5.90 11.36
CA HIS A 108 -8.41 -7.03 12.13
C HIS A 108 -8.30 -6.71 13.61
N ILE A 109 -9.46 -6.63 14.28
CA ILE A 109 -9.55 -6.24 15.68
C ILE A 109 -9.97 -7.45 16.50
N LYS A 110 -9.12 -7.85 17.46
CA LYS A 110 -9.40 -8.91 18.44
C LYS A 110 -9.19 -8.35 19.85
N GLY A 111 -10.28 -8.01 20.53
CA GLY A 111 -10.23 -7.32 21.82
C GLY A 111 -9.53 -5.96 21.69
N GLN A 112 -8.44 -5.76 22.43
CA GLN A 112 -7.61 -4.54 22.38
C GLN A 112 -6.48 -4.60 21.34
N ARG A 113 -6.35 -5.73 20.63
CA ARG A 113 -5.33 -5.93 19.60
C ARG A 113 -5.92 -5.56 18.25
N GLU A 114 -5.18 -4.73 17.52
CA GLU A 114 -5.46 -4.41 16.13
C GLU A 114 -4.23 -4.76 15.28
N ASP A 115 -4.46 -5.55 14.25
CA ASP A 115 -3.48 -5.90 13.24
C ASP A 115 -3.97 -5.44 11.86
N VAL A 116 -3.04 -5.13 10.95
CA VAL A 116 -3.35 -4.71 9.59
C VAL A 116 -2.89 -5.78 8.62
N TYR A 117 -3.76 -6.13 7.66
CA TYR A 117 -3.51 -7.17 6.67
C TYR A 117 -3.73 -6.61 5.27
N LEU A 118 -2.84 -6.93 4.34
CA LEU A 118 -3.06 -6.71 2.91
C LEU A 118 -3.38 -8.08 2.28
N LEU A 119 -4.61 -8.25 1.80
CA LEU A 119 -5.11 -9.53 1.30
C LEU A 119 -5.29 -9.48 -0.21
N GLY A 120 -4.75 -10.47 -0.92
CA GLY A 120 -4.87 -10.57 -2.38
C GLY A 120 -4.38 -11.90 -2.96
N ASN A 121 -3.48 -12.64 -2.32
CA ASN A 121 -3.03 -13.95 -2.84
C ASN A 121 -2.91 -15.00 -1.72
N ASN A 122 -2.69 -16.27 -2.10
CA ASN A 122 -2.56 -17.40 -1.16
C ASN A 122 -1.30 -17.32 -0.30
N THR A 123 -0.25 -16.69 -0.83
CA THR A 123 0.82 -16.17 0.00
C THR A 123 0.26 -14.99 0.73
N THR A 124 -0.45 -15.21 1.84
CA THR A 124 -0.52 -14.21 2.90
C THR A 124 0.89 -14.00 3.46
N ASN A 125 1.78 -13.47 2.62
CA ASN A 125 2.85 -12.60 3.04
C ASN A 125 2.10 -11.41 3.64
N LEU A 126 1.69 -11.58 4.88
CA LEU A 126 2.28 -10.87 5.98
C LEU A 126 3.41 -9.95 5.47
N PHE A 127 3.05 -8.85 4.82
CA PHE A 127 3.90 -7.67 4.73
C PHE A 127 3.92 -7.08 6.16
N LEU A 128 4.43 -7.88 7.11
CA LEU A 128 4.89 -7.42 8.40
C LEU A 128 6.18 -6.67 8.11
N TYR A 129 6.06 -5.37 7.96
CA TYR A 129 6.98 -4.48 8.65
C TYR A 129 6.27 -3.17 8.90
N TYR A 130 5.51 -3.10 9.99
CA TYR A 130 5.75 -2.11 11.04
C TYR A 130 4.93 -2.50 12.26
N ARG A 131 5.62 -3.10 13.24
CA ARG A 131 5.25 -2.88 14.64
C ARG A 131 5.25 -1.36 14.85
N SER A 132 4.10 -0.71 14.83
CA SER A 132 3.88 0.59 15.50
C SER A 132 3.75 0.42 17.02
N ARG A 133 4.54 -0.50 17.58
CA ARG A 133 4.95 -0.53 18.98
C ARG A 133 6.47 -0.37 19.02
N ALA A 134 6.94 0.79 18.58
CA ALA A 134 8.25 1.34 18.92
C ALA A 134 8.25 2.85 18.61
N LEU A 135 8.35 3.63 19.69
CA LEU A 135 8.77 5.03 19.77
C LEU A 135 7.83 6.14 19.23
N ILE A 136 6.84 6.48 20.06
CA ILE A 136 6.93 7.77 20.76
C ILE A 136 7.93 7.56 21.91
N ALA A 137 9.13 8.10 21.76
CA ALA A 137 10.06 8.49 22.82
C ALA A 137 11.05 9.49 22.19
#